data_AF-A0A527ZSU9-F1
#
_entry.id   AF-A0A527ZSU9-F1
#
_cell.length_a   1.000
_cell.length_b   1.000
_cell.length_c   1.000
_cell.angle_alpha   90.00
_cell.angle_beta   90.00
_cell.angle_gamma   90.00
#
_symmetry.space_group_name_H-M   'P 1'
#
loop_
_entity.id
_entity.type
_entity.pdbx_description
1 polymer ?
#
loop_
_entity_poly.entity_id
_entity_poly.type
_entity_poly.pdbx_seq_one_letter_code
_entity_poly.pdbx_strand_id
1 'polypeptide(L)'
;MLIPAVEADLAHGPGKRSERKHAAIVSAAAEVFLGTGYAGASMDEIASRSGVSKQTVYKHFSSKEALFAAVMSQMMGEADTAVHTGLPNVEDRSQLEAYLLDYAVRQLTIVLTPGLMQ
;
A
#
# COMPACT_ATOMS: atom_id res chain seq x y z
N MET A 1 -26.26 -13.33 34.50
CA MET A 1 -26.78 -13.24 33.13
C MET A 1 -26.21 -11.95 32.52
N LEU A 2 -25.05 -12.04 31.88
CA LEU A 2 -24.27 -10.89 31.35
C LEU A 2 -24.21 -10.97 29.83
N ILE A 3 -24.33 -9.79 29.21
CA ILE A 3 -24.70 -9.53 27.82
C ILE A 3 -23.51 -9.77 26.86
N PRO A 4 -23.59 -10.70 25.89
CA PRO A 4 -22.51 -10.94 24.92
C PRO A 4 -22.55 -10.02 23.68
N ALA A 5 -23.48 -9.07 23.58
CA ALA A 5 -23.73 -8.29 22.38
C ALA A 5 -22.89 -6.99 22.25
N VAL A 6 -22.24 -6.51 23.32
CA VAL A 6 -21.57 -5.19 23.33
C VAL A 6 -20.13 -5.24 22.77
N GLU A 7 -19.46 -6.40 22.77
CA GLU A 7 -18.08 -6.50 22.29
C GLU A 7 -17.96 -6.50 20.75
N ALA A 8 -19.00 -6.94 20.03
CA ALA A 8 -18.96 -7.02 18.57
C ALA A 8 -19.05 -5.64 17.88
N ASP A 9 -19.65 -4.63 18.53
CA ASP A 9 -19.85 -3.30 17.95
C ASP A 9 -18.57 -2.44 17.98
N LEU A 10 -17.72 -2.63 19.00
CA LEU A 10 -16.39 -2.00 19.11
C LEU A 10 -15.38 -2.56 18.08
N ALA A 11 -15.66 -3.74 17.52
CA ALA A 11 -14.88 -4.30 16.42
C ALA A 11 -15.20 -3.65 15.06
N HIS A 12 -16.26 -2.84 14.96
CA HIS A 12 -16.81 -2.34 13.69
C HIS A 12 -17.06 -0.83 13.64
N GLY A 13 -16.41 -0.06 14.52
CA GLY A 13 -16.52 1.40 14.60
C GLY A 13 -16.19 2.13 13.28
N PRO A 14 -16.64 3.39 13.12
CA PRO A 14 -16.53 4.15 11.88
C PRO A 14 -15.08 4.27 11.35
N GLY A 15 -14.09 4.33 12.24
CA GLY A 15 -12.66 4.30 11.89
C GLY A 15 -12.24 3.00 11.19
N LYS A 16 -12.55 1.84 11.79
CA LYS A 16 -12.24 0.52 11.21
C LYS A 16 -12.91 0.28 9.85
N ARG A 17 -14.11 0.80 9.63
CA ARG A 17 -14.77 0.72 8.31
C ARG A 17 -14.04 1.56 7.27
N SER A 18 -13.58 2.75 7.65
CA SER A 18 -12.79 3.63 6.78
C SER A 18 -11.45 3.00 6.41
N GLU A 19 -10.75 2.40 7.38
CA GLU A 19 -9.49 1.69 7.18
C GLU A 19 -9.65 0.48 6.24
N ARG A 20 -10.70 -0.32 6.42
CA ARG A 20 -10.99 -1.45 5.52
C ARG A 20 -11.24 -1.00 4.08
N LYS A 21 -11.98 0.10 3.90
CA LYS A 21 -12.22 0.69 2.57
C LYS A 21 -10.92 1.22 1.97
N HIS A 22 -10.10 1.91 2.75
CA HIS A 22 -8.78 2.36 2.33
C HIS A 22 -7.93 1.18 1.83
N ALA A 23 -7.79 0.13 2.63
CA ALA A 23 -7.04 -1.07 2.26
C ALA A 23 -7.57 -1.75 0.98
N ALA A 24 -8.90 -1.88 0.86
CA ALA A 24 -9.52 -2.46 -0.33
C ALA A 24 -9.25 -1.62 -1.61
N ILE A 25 -9.27 -0.30 -1.49
CA ILE A 25 -8.95 0.61 -2.60
C ILE A 25 -7.48 0.46 -3.02
N VAL A 26 -6.55 0.48 -2.05
CA VAL A 26 -5.10 0.37 -2.34
C VAL A 26 -4.77 -0.99 -2.97
N SER A 27 -5.34 -2.08 -2.44
CA SER A 27 -5.15 -3.43 -3.01
C SER A 27 -5.64 -3.52 -4.45
N ALA A 28 -6.86 -3.05 -4.73
CA ALA A 28 -7.41 -3.06 -6.09
C ALA A 28 -6.61 -2.16 -7.03
N ALA A 29 -6.14 -1.00 -6.54
CA ALA A 29 -5.30 -0.11 -7.32
C ALA A 29 -3.96 -0.73 -7.68
N ALA A 30 -3.31 -1.44 -6.77
CA ALA A 30 -2.07 -2.17 -7.03
C ALA A 30 -2.25 -3.18 -8.17
N GLU A 31 -3.32 -3.99 -8.14
CA GLU A 31 -3.62 -4.95 -9.21
C GLU A 31 -3.83 -4.26 -10.57
N VAL A 32 -4.57 -3.15 -10.60
CA VAL A 32 -4.83 -2.41 -11.84
C VAL A 32 -3.54 -1.79 -12.37
N PHE A 33 -2.78 -1.09 -11.55
CA PHE A 33 -1.52 -0.46 -11.96
C PHE A 33 -0.50 -1.48 -12.47
N LEU A 34 -0.40 -2.66 -11.83
CA LEU A 34 0.49 -3.73 -12.27
C LEU A 34 0.02 -4.43 -13.54
N GLY A 35 -1.29 -4.45 -13.80
CA GLY A 35 -1.88 -5.13 -14.95
C GLY A 35 -1.96 -4.29 -16.22
N THR A 36 -2.34 -3.02 -16.10
CA THR A 36 -2.59 -2.12 -17.24
C THR A 36 -1.63 -0.93 -17.30
N GLY A 37 -0.68 -0.86 -16.37
CA GLY A 37 0.25 0.24 -16.25
C GLY A 37 -0.39 1.50 -15.66
N TYR A 38 0.44 2.49 -15.29
CA TYR A 38 -0.07 3.72 -14.67
C TYR A 38 -0.97 4.51 -15.64
N ALA A 39 -0.58 4.61 -16.91
CA ALA A 39 -1.33 5.37 -17.90
C ALA A 39 -2.68 4.73 -18.21
N GLY A 40 -2.72 3.40 -18.35
CA GLY A 40 -3.92 2.62 -18.66
C GLY A 40 -4.92 2.50 -17.51
N ALA A 41 -4.45 2.66 -16.27
CA ALA A 41 -5.31 2.59 -15.09
C ALA A 41 -6.33 3.74 -15.01
N SER A 42 -7.58 3.39 -14.68
CA SER A 42 -8.66 4.35 -14.42
C SER A 42 -9.21 4.24 -12.99
N MET A 43 -9.60 5.38 -12.43
CA MET A 43 -10.23 5.43 -11.10
C MET A 43 -11.55 4.65 -11.04
N ASP A 44 -12.24 4.51 -12.17
CA ASP A 44 -13.53 3.80 -12.27
C ASP A 44 -13.34 2.29 -12.22
N GLU A 45 -12.34 1.76 -12.93
CA GLU A 45 -11.96 0.36 -12.82
C GLU A 45 -11.56 0.00 -11.38
N ILE A 46 -10.77 0.86 -10.74
CA ILE A 46 -10.32 0.66 -9.35
C ILE A 46 -11.51 0.65 -8.39
N ALA A 47 -12.46 1.57 -8.55
CA ALA A 47 -13.70 1.57 -7.75
C ALA A 47 -14.49 0.26 -7.93
N SER A 48 -14.67 -0.17 -9.18
CA SER A 48 -15.37 -1.42 -9.49
C SER A 48 -14.70 -2.64 -8.85
N ARG A 49 -13.37 -2.75 -8.93
CA ARG A 49 -12.61 -3.87 -8.38
C ARG A 49 -12.56 -3.87 -6.85
N SER A 50 -12.44 -2.70 -6.22
CA SER A 50 -12.40 -2.57 -4.77
C SER A 50 -13.77 -2.79 -4.10
N GLY A 51 -14.86 -2.86 -4.87
CA GLY A 51 -16.22 -3.02 -4.34
C GLY A 51 -16.73 -1.78 -3.60
N VAL A 52 -16.05 -0.63 -3.73
CA VAL A 52 -16.49 0.66 -3.15
C VAL A 52 -17.00 1.60 -4.24
N SER A 53 -17.84 2.56 -3.86
CA SER A 53 -18.33 3.55 -4.83
C SER A 53 -17.21 4.50 -5.29
N LYS A 54 -17.32 5.00 -6.53
CA LYS A 54 -16.43 6.04 -7.07
C LYS A 54 -16.28 7.24 -6.12
N GLN A 55 -17.38 7.71 -5.55
CA GLN A 55 -17.37 8.79 -4.55
C GLN A 55 -16.55 8.43 -3.29
N THR A 56 -16.61 7.17 -2.85
CA THR A 56 -15.79 6.69 -1.73
C THR A 56 -14.31 6.73 -2.10
N VAL A 57 -13.94 6.27 -3.30
CA VAL A 57 -12.55 6.35 -3.77
C VAL A 57 -12.04 7.79 -3.73
N TYR A 58 -12.78 8.75 -4.30
CA TYR A 58 -12.37 10.15 -4.31
C TYR A 58 -12.37 10.81 -2.92
N LYS A 59 -13.12 10.27 -1.96
CA LYS A 59 -13.07 10.72 -0.56
C LYS A 59 -11.76 10.27 0.12
N HIS A 60 -11.24 9.10 -0.24
CA HIS A 60 -9.98 8.58 0.31
C HIS A 60 -8.75 9.10 -0.45
N PHE A 61 -8.86 9.27 -1.77
CA PHE A 61 -7.76 9.66 -2.64
C PHE A 61 -8.22 10.74 -3.61
N SER A 62 -7.64 11.94 -3.48
CA SER A 62 -8.01 13.10 -4.30
C SER A 62 -7.66 12.95 -5.78
N SER A 63 -6.72 12.08 -6.13
CA SER A 63 -6.26 11.88 -7.51
C SER A 63 -5.65 10.48 -7.74
N LYS A 64 -5.42 10.15 -9.01
CA LYS A 64 -4.76 8.89 -9.41
C LYS A 64 -3.31 8.85 -8.92
N GLU A 65 -2.63 9.99 -8.94
CA GLU A 65 -1.27 10.19 -8.41
C GLU A 65 -1.23 9.94 -6.90
N ALA A 66 -2.18 10.49 -6.14
CA ALA A 66 -2.25 10.28 -4.68
C ALA A 66 -2.47 8.80 -4.33
N LEU A 67 -3.34 8.12 -5.08
CA LEU A 67 -3.58 6.69 -4.93
C LEU A 67 -2.35 5.86 -5.32
N PHE A 68 -1.69 6.21 -6.42
CA PHE A 68 -0.45 5.56 -6.84
C PHE A 68 0.65 5.72 -5.80
N ALA A 69 0.84 6.91 -5.22
CA ALA A 69 1.79 7.14 -4.15
C ALA A 69 1.49 6.29 -2.89
N ALA A 70 0.22 6.05 -2.58
CA ALA A 70 -0.19 5.18 -1.49
C ALA A 70 0.10 3.70 -1.79
N VAL A 71 -0.16 3.24 -3.02
CA VAL A 71 0.23 1.90 -3.48
C VAL A 71 1.74 1.71 -3.40
N MET A 72 2.51 2.67 -3.90
CA MET A 72 3.97 2.65 -3.83
C MET A 72 4.46 2.63 -2.39
N SER A 73 3.87 3.44 -1.51
CA SER A 73 4.19 3.44 -0.07
C SER A 73 3.90 2.08 0.59
N GLN A 74 2.79 1.43 0.23
CA GLN A 74 2.46 0.10 0.76
C GLN A 74 3.45 -0.95 0.25
N MET A 75 3.73 -0.97 -1.06
CA MET A 75 4.69 -1.91 -1.66
C MET A 75 6.11 -1.70 -1.11
N MET A 76 6.53 -0.44 -0.95
CA MET A 76 7.82 -0.12 -0.34
C MET A 76 7.86 -0.47 1.14
N GLY A 77 6.77 -0.27 1.89
CA GLY A 77 6.68 -0.64 3.31
C GLY A 77 6.62 -2.15 3.53
N GLU A 78 5.96 -2.89 2.64
CA GLU A 78 5.98 -4.36 2.61
C GLU A 78 7.37 -4.87 2.23
N ALA A 79 8.02 -4.26 1.24
CA ALA A 79 9.42 -4.52 0.89
C ALA A 79 10.35 -4.17 2.06
N ASP A 80 10.11 -3.05 2.74
CA ASP A 80 10.88 -2.61 3.90
C ASP A 80 10.71 -3.60 5.06
N THR A 81 9.50 -4.11 5.31
CA THR A 81 9.24 -5.15 6.32
C THR A 81 9.87 -6.49 5.95
N ALA A 82 9.82 -6.87 4.67
CA ALA A 82 10.47 -8.08 4.15
C ALA A 82 12.01 -7.99 4.16
N VAL A 83 12.56 -6.77 4.13
CA VAL A 83 14.00 -6.47 4.20
C VAL A 83 14.46 -6.17 5.64
N HIS A 84 13.58 -5.68 6.52
CA HIS A 84 13.84 -5.33 7.92
C HIS A 84 13.84 -6.51 8.89
N THR A 85 13.62 -7.74 8.42
CA THR A 85 14.05 -8.96 9.12
C THR A 85 15.58 -9.08 9.09
N GLY A 86 16.26 -8.11 9.72
CA GLY A 86 17.71 -8.07 9.80
C GLY A 86 18.32 -6.69 9.56
N LEU A 87 17.76 -5.62 10.16
CA LEU A 87 18.52 -4.37 10.29
C LEU A 87 19.90 -4.72 10.90
N PRO A 88 21.01 -4.57 10.16
CA PRO A 88 22.32 -4.84 10.73
C PRO A 88 22.54 -3.86 11.87
N ASN A 89 23.15 -4.33 12.95
CA ASN A 89 23.64 -3.44 14.00
C ASN A 89 24.79 -2.63 13.40
N VAL A 90 24.49 -1.45 12.83
CA VAL A 90 25.48 -0.57 12.22
C VAL A 90 26.23 0.16 13.34
N GLU A 91 27.15 -0.54 13.99
CA GLU A 91 28.00 0.03 15.05
C GLU A 91 29.08 0.97 14.48
N ASP A 92 29.38 0.85 13.17
CA ASP A 92 30.38 1.65 12.47
C ASP A 92 29.80 2.35 11.23
N ARG A 93 30.04 3.66 11.14
CA ARG A 93 29.65 4.51 10.00
C ARG A 93 30.27 4.02 8.68
N SER A 94 31.42 3.36 8.72
CA SER A 94 32.05 2.79 7.52
C SER A 94 31.21 1.71 6.84
N GLN A 95 30.33 1.02 7.59
CA GLN A 95 29.45 -0.03 7.09
C GLN A 95 28.10 0.50 6.61
N LEU A 96 27.76 1.74 6.99
CA LEU A 96 26.50 2.37 6.64
C LEU A 96 26.37 2.61 5.13
N GLU A 97 27.45 3.02 4.47
CA GLU A 97 27.46 3.27 3.03
C GLU A 97 27.15 2.00 2.23
N ALA A 98 27.85 0.90 2.51
CA ALA A 98 27.64 -0.38 1.84
C ALA A 98 26.21 -0.92 2.05
N TYR A 99 25.68 -0.78 3.27
CA TYR A 99 24.31 -1.19 3.59
C TYR A 99 23.26 -0.35 2.86
N LEU A 100 23.38 0.99 2.88
CA LEU A 100 22.43 1.87 2.21
C LEU A 100 22.43 1.66 0.70
N LEU A 101 23.60 1.37 0.10
CA LEU A 101 23.69 1.05 -1.32
C LEU A 101 23.03 -0.29 -1.66
N ASP A 102 23.28 -1.35 -0.89
CA ASP A 102 22.65 -2.66 -1.09
C ASP A 102 21.13 -2.59 -0.87
N TYR A 103 20.67 -1.88 0.16
CA TYR A 103 19.26 -1.59 0.39
C TYR A 103 18.63 -0.84 -0.79
N ALA A 104 19.27 0.24 -1.27
CA ALA A 104 18.76 1.02 -2.39
C ALA A 104 18.67 0.18 -3.67
N VAL A 105 19.65 -0.67 -3.96
CA VAL A 105 19.62 -1.56 -5.14
C VAL A 105 18.52 -2.61 -5.03
N ARG A 106 18.32 -3.22 -3.85
CA ARG A 106 17.21 -4.15 -3.60
C ARG A 106 15.85 -3.47 -3.77
N GLN A 107 15.69 -2.26 -3.21
CA GLN A 107 14.48 -1.46 -3.35
C GLN A 107 14.21 -1.05 -4.80
N LEU A 108 15.24 -0.60 -5.53
CA LEU A 108 15.12 -0.26 -6.95
C LEU A 108 14.72 -1.47 -7.80
N THR A 109 15.17 -2.67 -7.45
CA THR A 109 14.76 -3.91 -8.16
C THR A 109 13.27 -4.17 -8.02
N ILE A 110 12.69 -3.89 -6.85
CA ILE A 110 11.26 -4.06 -6.58
C ILE A 110 10.45 -2.96 -7.29
N VAL A 111 10.90 -1.70 -7.18
CA VAL A 111 10.21 -0.53 -7.73
C VAL A 111 10.29 -0.44 -9.26
N LEU A 112 11.41 -0.89 -9.86
CA LEU A 112 11.64 -0.85 -11.31
C LEU A 112 11.20 -2.14 -12.03
N THR A 113 10.45 -3.03 -11.36
CA THR A 113 9.89 -4.21 -12.02
C THR A 113 9.03 -3.73 -13.21
N PRO A 114 9.24 -4.22 -14.45
CA PRO A 114 8.74 -3.59 -15.67
C PRO A 114 7.23 -3.34 -15.78
N GLY A 115 6.41 -3.94 -14.92
CA GLY A 115 4.95 -3.81 -14.96
C GLY A 115 4.40 -2.45 -14.49
N LEU A 116 5.18 -1.61 -13.81
CA LEU A 116 4.69 -0.34 -13.23
C LEU A 116 4.77 0.88 -14.16
N MET A 117 5.65 0.88 -15.17
CA MET A 117 5.97 2.07 -15.99
C MET A 117 5.53 2.00 -17.47
N GLN A 118 4.67 1.04 -17.84
CA GLN A 118 4.09 0.97 -19.19
C GLN A 118 2.74 1.69 -19.29
#